data_AF-A0A2V9ZNS0-F1
#
_entry.id   AF-A0A2V9ZNS0-F1
#
_cell.length_a   1.000
_cell.length_b   1.000
_cell.length_c   1.000
_cell.angle_alpha   90.00
_cell.angle_beta   90.00
_cell.angle_gamma   90.00
#
_symmetry.space_group_name_H-M   'P 1'
#
loop_
_entity.id
_entity.type
_entity.pdbx_description
1 polymer ?
#
loop_
_entity_poly.entity_id
_entity_poly.type
_entity_poly.pdbx_seq_one_letter_code
_entity_poly.pdbx_strand_id
1 'polypeptide(L)' 'LLEVFESIIPGAESGAGKSQYHYVVIDFLARRKSGELRSGGDALEAQWIKREQLPEFKVSESACKVIAKAFEQRRS' A
#
# COMPACT_ATOMS: atom_id res chain seq x y z
N LEU A 1 -3.21 -7.77 -10.85
CA LEU A 1 -3.97 -6.98 -9.88
C LEU A 1 -4.07 -7.81 -8.61
N LEU A 2 -3.78 -7.23 -7.45
CA LEU A 2 -3.89 -7.89 -6.14
C LEU A 2 -5.18 -7.47 -5.42
N GLU A 3 -5.43 -6.16 -5.34
CA GLU A 3 -6.56 -5.61 -4.60
C GLU A 3 -6.97 -4.25 -5.20
N VAL A 4 -8.26 -3.94 -5.08
CA VAL A 4 -8.79 -2.59 -5.22
C VAL A 4 -9.45 -2.26 -3.89
N PHE A 5 -8.95 -1.23 -3.23
CA PHE A 5 -9.47 -0.74 -1.96
C PHE A 5 -10.03 0.67 -2.13
N GLU A 6 -11.22 0.90 -1.59
CA GLU A 6 -11.87 2.20 -1.56
C GLU A 6 -12.13 2.62 -0.11
N SER A 7 -11.84 3.89 0.19
CA SER A 7 -12.15 4.49 1.49
C SER A 7 -12.69 5.91 1.32
N ILE A 8 -13.78 6.21 2.01
CA ILE A 8 -14.40 7.53 2.07
C ILE A 8 -14.28 8.05 3.50
N ILE A 9 -13.53 9.13 3.67
CA ILE A 9 -13.36 9.80 4.97
C ILE A 9 -14.36 10.95 5.05
N PRO A 10 -15.30 10.94 6.00
CA PRO A 10 -16.26 12.03 6.18
C PRO A 10 -15.58 13.28 6.75
N GLY A 11 -16.07 14.47 6.36
CA GLY A 11 -15.64 15.73 6.96
C GLY A 11 -16.10 15.89 8.42
N ALA A 12 -15.34 16.66 9.20
CA ALA A 12 -15.54 16.82 10.64
C ALA A 12 -16.73 17.74 11.03
N GLU A 13 -17.45 18.33 10.08
CA GLU A 13 -18.54 19.26 10.39
C GLU A 13 -19.88 18.56 10.65
N SER A 14 -20.56 18.99 11.71
CA SER A 14 -21.86 18.49 12.21
C SER A 14 -23.06 18.86 11.34
N GLY A 15 -22.89 18.90 10.02
CA GLY A 15 -23.92 19.15 9.02
C GLY A 15 -23.71 18.20 7.85
N ALA A 16 -24.75 17.45 7.49
CA ALA A 16 -24.70 16.31 6.58
C ALA A 16 -23.76 16.46 5.37
N GLY A 17 -22.74 15.59 5.30
CA GLY A 17 -22.60 14.75 4.11
C GLY A 17 -21.50 15.05 3.10
N LYS A 18 -20.51 15.92 3.38
CA LYS A 18 -19.37 16.09 2.45
C LYS A 18 -18.22 15.15 2.82
N SER A 19 -17.84 14.28 1.89
CA SER A 19 -16.59 13.50 1.97
C SER A 19 -15.42 14.47 1.99
N GLN A 20 -14.57 14.38 3.02
CA GLN A 20 -13.32 15.13 3.06
C GLN A 20 -12.34 14.54 2.06
N TYR A 21 -12.28 13.21 2.01
CA TYR A 21 -11.41 12.48 1.10
C TYR A 21 -12.10 11.22 0.59
N HIS A 22 -11.87 10.91 -0.69
CA HIS A 22 -12.21 9.63 -1.29
C HIS A 22 -10.94 9.09 -1.94
N TYR A 23 -10.48 7.95 -1.44
CA TYR A 23 -9.27 7.30 -1.92
C TYR A 23 -9.63 5.99 -2.60
N VAL A 24 -9.00 5.77 -3.75
CA VAL A 24 -8.96 4.47 -4.42
C VAL A 24 -7.50 4.05 -4.49
N VAL A 25 -7.19 2.90 -3.89
CA VAL A 25 -5.86 2.30 -3.92
C VAL A 25 -5.94 1.02 -4.74
N ILE A 26 -5.03 0.87 -5.69
CA ILE A 26 -4.95 -0.31 -6.57
C ILE A 26 -3.58 -0.93 -6.40
N ASP A 27 -3.55 -2.15 -5.89
CA ASP A 27 -2.31 -2.86 -5.61
C ASP A 27 -1.96 -3.85 -6.72
N PHE A 28 -0.68 -3.85 -7.11
CA PHE A 28 -0.16 -4.74 -8.15
C PHE A 28 1.03 -5.54 -7.66
N LEU A 29 1.02 -6.85 -7.96
CA LEU A 29 2.22 -7.66 -7.88
C LEU A 29 3.08 -7.42 -9.11
N ALA A 30 4.18 -6.69 -8.94
CA ALA A 30 5.14 -6.42 -10.00
C ALA A 30 6.34 -7.38 -9.99
N ARG A 31 7.00 -7.49 -11.13
CA ARG A 31 8.31 -8.13 -11.27
C ARG A 31 9.34 -7.07 -11.63
N ARG A 32 10.42 -6.99 -10.86
CA ARG A 32 11.57 -6.15 -11.17
C ARG A 32 12.16 -6.57 -12.52
N LYS A 33 12.29 -5.65 -13.48
CA LYS A 33 12.90 -5.91 -14.79
C LYS A 33 14.41 -5.62 -14.80
N SER A 34 14.81 -4.45 -14.30
CA SER A 34 16.21 -3.98 -14.26
C SER A 34 16.32 -2.74 -13.35
N GLY A 35 17.51 -2.11 -13.29
CA GLY A 35 17.75 -0.85 -12.57
C GLY A 35 18.30 -1.00 -11.16
N GLU A 36 18.52 0.13 -10.48
CA GLU A 36 18.92 0.21 -9.07
C GLU A 36 17.79 0.87 -8.27
N LEU A 37 17.58 0.39 -7.03
CA LEU A 37 16.55 0.95 -6.16
C LEU A 37 16.99 2.35 -5.68
N ARG A 38 16.12 3.34 -5.85
CA ARG A 38 16.33 4.71 -5.39
C ARG A 38 15.01 5.28 -4.89
N SER A 39 15.05 6.09 -3.85
CA SER A 39 13.90 6.90 -3.44
C SER A 39 13.62 7.99 -4.48
N GLY A 40 12.39 8.52 -4.47
CA GLY A 40 11.87 9.47 -5.46
C GLY A 40 11.06 10.58 -4.81
N GLY A 41 10.34 11.38 -5.60
CA GLY A 41 9.69 12.60 -5.12
C GLY A 41 8.66 12.42 -3.99
N ASP A 42 8.04 11.25 -3.88
CA ASP A 42 7.02 10.89 -2.88
C ASP A 42 7.54 9.97 -1.76
N ALA A 43 8.82 9.60 -1.79
CA ALA A 43 9.41 8.66 -0.85
C ALA A 43 10.74 9.19 -0.30
N LEU A 44 10.90 9.18 1.03
CA LEU A 44 12.15 9.59 1.67
C LEU A 44 13.26 8.54 1.51
N GLU A 45 12.89 7.26 1.55
CA GLU A 45 13.81 6.12 1.52
C GLU A 45 13.24 4.98 0.70
N ALA A 46 14.10 4.16 0.10
CA ALA A 46 13.73 2.93 -0.57
C ALA A 46 14.74 1.83 -0.25
N GLN A 47 14.23 0.69 0.24
CA GLN A 47 15.06 -0.46 0.60
C GLN A 47 14.40 -1.80 0.23
N TRP A 48 15.24 -2.79 -0.08
CA TRP A 48 14.80 -4.18 -0.18
C TRP A 48 14.84 -4.80 1.20
N ILE A 49 13.69 -5.29 1.66
CA ILE A 49 13.57 -5.98 2.94
C ILE A 49 13.11 -7.41 2.73
N LYS A 50 13.45 -8.28 3.68
CA LYS A 50 12.87 -9.62 3.77
C LYS A 50 11.46 -9.52 4.36
N ARG A 51 10.63 -10.53 4.09
CA ARG A 51 9.25 -10.59 4.60
C ARG A 51 9.19 -10.47 6.13
N GLU A 52 10.16 -11.09 6.80
CA GLU A 52 10.23 -11.17 8.26
C GLU A 52 10.58 -9.83 8.91
N GLN A 53 11.15 -8.89 8.14
CA GLN A 53 11.49 -7.54 8.61
C GLN A 53 10.32 -6.57 8.50
N LEU A 54 9.24 -6.93 7.81
CA LEU A 54 8.06 -6.06 7.63
C LEU A 54 7.50 -5.50 8.95
N PRO A 55 7.43 -6.26 10.07
CA PRO A 55 6.95 -5.75 11.36
C PRO A 55 7.82 -4.63 11.98
N GLU A 56 9.06 -4.47 11.54
CA GLU A 56 9.95 -3.40 11.99
C GLU A 56 9.51 -2.03 11.44
N PHE A 57 8.64 -2.02 10.43
CA PHE A 57 8.15 -0.82 9.76
C PHE A 57 6.73 -0.46 10.20
N LYS A 58 6.44 0.84 10.27
CA LYS A 58 5.10 1.37 10.55
C LYS A 58 4.20 1.30 9.31
N VAL A 59 3.98 0.09 8.81
CA VAL A 59 3.12 -0.17 7.64
C VAL A 59 1.67 -0.37 8.12
N SER A 60 0.71 0.15 7.36
CA SER A 60 -0.71 -0.01 7.68
C SER A 60 -1.13 -1.49 7.64
N GLU A 61 -2.12 -1.85 8.47
CA GLU A 61 -2.64 -3.22 8.51
C GLU A 61 -3.16 -3.68 7.14
N SER A 62 -3.84 -2.79 6.39
CA SER A 62 -4.33 -3.06 5.05
C SER A 62 -3.19 -3.42 4.09
N ALA A 63 -2.10 -2.64 4.10
CA ALA A 63 -0.94 -2.92 3.26
C ALA A 63 -0.27 -4.24 3.65
N CYS A 64 -0.15 -4.57 4.95
CA CYS A 64 0.36 -5.87 5.39
C CYS A 64 -0.47 -7.04 4.86
N LYS A 65 -1.80 -6.93 4.83
CA LYS A 65 -2.71 -7.95 4.27
C LYS A 65 -2.47 -8.15 2.77
N VAL A 66 -2.33 -7.08 2.01
CA VAL A 66 -2.06 -7.17 0.56
C VAL A 66 -0.68 -7.76 0.27
N ILE A 67 0.34 -7.40 1.05
CA ILE A 67 1.68 -8.00 0.94
C ILE A 67 1.62 -9.52 1.20
N ALA A 68 0.84 -9.96 2.20
CA ALA A 68 0.66 -11.39 2.46
C ALA A 68 0.03 -12.13 1.27
N LYS A 69 -1.05 -11.58 0.68
CA LYS A 69 -1.68 -12.11 -0.54
C LYS A 69 -0.68 -12.22 -1.70
N ALA A 70 0.20 -11.22 -1.86
CA ALA A 70 1.22 -11.21 -2.90
C ALA A 70 2.21 -12.38 -2.78
N PHE A 71 2.61 -12.73 -1.55
CA PHE A 71 3.47 -13.89 -1.29
C PHE A 71 2.76 -15.22 -1.55
N GLU A 72 1.46 -15.32 -1.28
CA GLU A 72 0.67 -16.50 -1.59
C GLU A 72 0.53 -16.70 -3.10
N GLN A 73 0.21 -15.64 -3.85
CA GLN A 73 0.08 -15.71 -5.31
C GLN A 73 1.41 -16.02 -6.02
N ARG A 74 2.57 -15.61 -5.47
CA ARG A 74 3.87 -15.99 -6.05
C ARG A 74 4.23 -17.47 -5.89
N ARG A 75 3.54 -18.21 -5.02
CA ARG A 75 3.77 -19.63 -4.78
C ARG A 75 2.93 -20.54 -5.70
N SER A 76 1.94 -19.99 -6.40
CA SER A 76 1.13 -20.70 -7.42
C SER A 76 1.73 -20.54 -8.81
#